data_AF-A0A377VB75-F1
#
_entry.id   AF-A0A377VB75-F1
#
_cell.length_a   1.000
_cell.length_b   1.000
_cell.length_c   1.000
_cell.angle_alpha   90.00
_cell.angle_beta   90.00
_cell.angle_gamma   90.00
#
_symmetry.space_group_name_H-M   'P 1'
#
loop_
_entity.id
_entity.type
_entity.pdbx_description
1 polymer ?
#
loop_
_entity_poly.entity_id
_entity_poly.type
_entity_poly.pdbx_seq_one_letter_code
_entity_poly.pdbx_strand_id
1 'polypeptide(L)'
;MVGFTVTAVYTLQLLTLNGEQFIIARLIDTLIGCLIAFGGMVWLWPQWQSGLLKKNAHDALEADQQAIRLILSADPKAPALAYQRMRVNQAHNALYNSLNQAMQEPGFNTHYLEDMKLWVTHSQFIVEHINAMTTLAREHTMLTPDLAQRYLESCEIALQRCQQRLDSDGPGSAGDANIMESPESEVPIGPLSTLEQHLQRILGHLNTMHTISSVAWRQRPHHGIWLRKINR
;
A
#
# COMPACT_ATOMS: atom_id res chain seq x y z
N MET A 1 42.01 2.18 -5.73
CA MET A 1 42.71 3.18 -4.89
C MET A 1 43.02 2.70 -3.46
N VAL A 2 43.04 1.38 -3.19
CA VAL A 2 43.20 0.80 -1.84
C VAL A 2 44.68 0.66 -1.40
N GLY A 3 45.63 0.76 -2.33
CA GLY A 3 47.06 0.57 -2.04
C GLY A 3 47.80 1.81 -1.51
N PHE A 4 47.40 3.02 -1.87
CA PHE A 4 48.19 4.22 -1.60
C PHE A 4 48.25 4.57 -0.10
N THR A 5 47.15 4.37 0.63
CA THR A 5 47.06 4.59 2.07
C THR A 5 47.84 3.54 2.86
N VAL A 6 47.83 2.28 2.41
CA VAL A 6 48.60 1.19 3.03
C VAL A 6 50.09 1.42 2.81
N THR A 7 50.52 1.72 1.57
CA THR A 7 51.92 2.02 1.26
C THR A 7 52.42 3.24 2.03
N ALA A 8 51.64 4.33 2.12
CA ALA A 8 52.03 5.52 2.87
C ALA A 8 52.23 5.25 4.38
N VAL A 9 51.35 4.45 5.00
CA VAL A 9 51.47 4.04 6.41
C VAL A 9 52.71 3.16 6.62
N TYR A 10 52.95 2.19 5.72
CA TYR A 10 54.15 1.35 5.79
C TYR A 10 55.45 2.14 5.59
N THR A 11 55.46 3.14 4.70
CA THR A 11 56.60 4.03 4.51
C THR A 11 56.85 4.89 5.76
N LEU A 12 55.80 5.42 6.39
CA LEU A 12 55.92 6.15 7.67
C LEU A 12 56.41 5.25 8.81
N GLN A 13 55.94 4.00 8.85
CA GLN A 13 56.33 2.98 9.83
C GLN A 13 57.81 2.59 9.72
N LEU A 14 58.34 2.47 8.50
CA LEU A 14 59.78 2.27 8.25
C LEU A 14 60.62 3.50 8.63
N LEU A 15 60.09 4.72 8.47
CA LEU A 15 60.79 5.97 8.76
C LEU A 15 60.78 6.38 10.25
N THR A 16 59.77 5.98 11.02
CA THR A 16 59.55 6.48 12.39
C THR A 16 59.67 5.41 13.48
N LEU A 17 59.85 4.13 13.11
CA LEU A 17 59.97 2.97 14.02
C LEU A 17 58.83 2.84 15.07
N ASN A 18 57.70 3.53 14.89
CA ASN A 18 56.56 3.57 15.81
C ASN A 18 55.24 3.29 15.07
N GLY A 19 55.23 2.27 14.21
CA GLY A 19 54.08 1.95 13.35
C GLY A 19 52.87 1.31 14.04
N GLU A 20 53.05 0.73 15.24
CA GLU A 20 51.94 0.10 15.98
C GLU A 20 50.82 1.09 16.28
N GLN A 21 51.16 2.32 16.70
CA GLN A 21 50.16 3.35 17.02
C GLN A 21 49.35 3.78 15.80
N PHE A 22 49.93 3.79 14.60
CA PHE A 22 49.22 4.17 13.37
C PHE A 22 48.28 3.06 12.88
N ILE A 23 48.68 1.79 13.02
CA ILE A 23 47.81 0.65 12.69
C ILE A 23 46.63 0.58 13.66
N ILE A 24 46.88 0.76 14.96
CA ILE A 24 45.84 0.77 15.99
C ILE A 24 44.87 1.94 15.79
N ALA A 25 45.37 3.15 15.52
CA ALA A 25 44.52 4.30 15.23
C ALA A 25 43.63 4.05 14.00
N ARG A 26 44.18 3.47 12.92
CA ARG A 26 43.42 3.15 11.71
C ARG A 26 42.37 2.05 11.95
N LEU A 27 42.68 1.07 12.78
CA LEU A 27 41.72 0.04 13.19
C LEU A 27 40.57 0.66 13.97
N ILE A 28 40.86 1.54 14.92
CA ILE A 28 39.85 2.27 15.71
C ILE A 28 38.97 3.13 14.81
N ASP A 29 39.55 3.90 13.88
CA ASP A 29 38.78 4.69 12.91
C ASP A 29 37.87 3.83 12.03
N THR A 30 38.36 2.66 11.60
CA THR A 30 37.56 1.71 10.80
C THR A 30 36.41 1.14 11.63
N LEU A 31 36.66 0.76 12.88
CA LEU A 31 35.63 0.25 13.79
C LEU A 31 34.59 1.33 14.10
N ILE A 32 35.02 2.56 14.38
CA ILE A 32 34.12 3.71 14.57
C ILE A 32 33.31 3.97 13.30
N GLY A 33 33.95 3.94 12.13
CA GLY A 33 33.27 4.07 10.83
C GLY A 33 32.23 2.98 10.60
N CYS A 34 32.56 1.72 10.90
CA CYS A 34 31.62 0.60 10.85
C CYS A 34 30.48 0.75 11.84
N LEU A 35 30.73 1.22 13.06
CA LEU A 35 29.71 1.45 14.08
C LEU A 35 28.79 2.63 13.72
N ILE A 36 29.32 3.71 13.14
CA ILE A 36 28.51 4.82 12.63
C ILE A 36 27.70 4.38 11.42
N ALA A 37 28.28 3.61 10.50
CA ALA A 37 27.55 3.07 9.35
C ALA A 37 26.44 2.09 9.79
N PHE A 38 26.71 1.24 10.78
CA PHE A 38 25.72 0.33 11.36
C PHE A 38 24.64 1.09 12.14
N GLY A 39 25.02 2.05 12.99
CA GLY A 39 24.07 2.90 13.70
C GLY A 39 23.23 3.74 12.74
N GLY A 40 23.84 4.27 11.68
CA GLY A 40 23.17 4.92 10.57
C GLY A 40 22.21 3.97 9.85
N MET A 41 22.63 2.74 9.54
CA MET A 41 21.73 1.74 8.95
C MET A 41 20.58 1.37 9.89
N VAL A 42 20.77 1.35 11.20
CA VAL A 42 19.68 1.02 12.16
C VAL A 42 18.75 2.21 12.41
N TRP A 43 19.26 3.45 12.34
CA TRP A 43 18.54 4.67 12.73
C TRP A 43 18.03 5.50 11.54
N LEU A 44 18.84 5.60 10.47
CA LEU A 44 18.50 6.20 9.18
C LEU A 44 17.88 5.21 8.20
N TRP A 45 17.70 3.91 8.52
CA TRP A 45 16.77 3.04 7.80
C TRP A 45 15.41 3.12 8.46
N PRO A 46 14.59 4.08 8.07
CA PRO A 46 13.48 4.44 8.89
C PRO A 46 12.24 3.82 8.24
N GLN A 47 11.32 3.38 9.06
CA GLN A 47 10.08 2.70 8.67
C GLN A 47 9.07 3.68 7.99
N TRP A 48 9.55 4.59 7.13
CA TRP A 48 8.72 5.59 6.45
C TRP A 48 7.89 4.96 5.33
N GLN A 49 8.38 3.93 4.64
CA GLN A 49 7.64 3.31 3.52
C GLN A 49 6.46 2.48 4.01
N SER A 50 6.59 1.79 5.15
CA SER A 50 5.45 1.21 5.85
C SER A 50 4.46 2.26 6.38
N GLY A 51 4.94 3.46 6.74
CA GLY A 51 4.09 4.62 7.01
C GLY A 51 3.33 5.14 5.77
N LEU A 52 3.92 5.02 4.59
CA LEU A 52 3.30 5.39 3.31
C LEU A 52 2.29 4.35 2.82
N LEU A 53 2.41 3.08 3.24
CA LEU A 53 1.53 2.00 2.79
C LEU A 53 0.05 2.31 3.03
N LYS A 54 -0.28 2.84 4.22
CA LYS A 54 -1.63 3.27 4.56
C LYS A 54 -2.09 4.41 3.66
N LYS A 55 -1.25 5.43 3.48
CA LYS A 55 -1.57 6.59 2.64
C LYS A 55 -1.83 6.14 1.19
N ASN A 56 -0.96 5.30 0.64
CA ASN A 56 -1.10 4.79 -0.72
C ASN A 56 -2.34 3.89 -0.86
N ALA A 57 -2.73 3.16 0.19
CA ALA A 57 -3.97 2.39 0.21
C ALA A 57 -5.21 3.32 0.17
N HIS A 58 -5.19 4.43 0.92
CA HIS A 58 -6.23 5.46 0.82
C HIS A 58 -6.28 6.09 -0.57
N ASP A 59 -5.12 6.52 -1.09
CA ASP A 59 -5.02 7.17 -2.40
C ASP A 59 -5.50 6.23 -3.52
N ALA A 60 -5.28 4.91 -3.39
CA ALA A 60 -5.81 3.90 -4.31
C ALA A 60 -7.35 3.81 -4.25
N LEU A 61 -7.94 3.69 -3.05
CA LEU A 61 -9.40 3.65 -2.90
C LEU A 61 -10.07 4.95 -3.37
N GLU A 62 -9.43 6.10 -3.14
CA GLU A 62 -9.93 7.39 -3.63
C GLU A 62 -9.90 7.47 -5.16
N ALA A 63 -8.82 7.01 -5.79
CA ALA A 63 -8.73 6.92 -7.24
C ALA A 63 -9.82 5.99 -7.82
N ASP A 64 -10.05 4.84 -7.18
CA ASP A 64 -11.12 3.91 -7.55
C ASP A 64 -12.50 4.58 -7.47
N GLN A 65 -12.78 5.31 -6.39
CA GLN A 65 -14.03 6.06 -6.23
C GLN A 65 -14.23 7.09 -7.35
N GLN A 66 -13.20 7.88 -7.64
CA GLN A 66 -13.26 8.91 -8.68
C GLN A 66 -13.48 8.30 -10.07
N ALA A 67 -12.89 7.13 -10.33
CA ALA A 67 -13.10 6.42 -11.58
C ALA A 67 -14.52 5.84 -11.69
N ILE A 68 -15.03 5.17 -10.65
CA ILE A 68 -16.40 4.61 -10.65
C ILE A 68 -17.43 5.74 -10.82
N ARG A 69 -17.27 6.86 -10.11
CA ARG A 69 -18.15 8.03 -10.25
C ARG A 69 -18.15 8.59 -11.68
N LEU A 70 -16.98 8.65 -12.33
CA LEU A 70 -16.89 9.10 -13.71
C LEU A 70 -17.53 8.09 -14.68
N ILE A 71 -17.23 6.80 -14.54
CA ILE A 71 -17.74 5.72 -15.39
C ILE A 71 -19.28 5.68 -15.38
N LEU A 72 -19.89 5.89 -14.21
CA LEU A 72 -21.36 5.87 -14.04
C LEU A 72 -22.03 7.23 -14.24
N SER A 73 -21.28 8.27 -14.64
CA SER A 73 -21.86 9.57 -14.96
C SER A 73 -22.66 9.55 -16.27
N ALA A 74 -23.56 10.52 -16.46
CA ALA A 74 -24.48 10.54 -17.59
C ALA A 74 -23.82 10.70 -18.97
N ASP A 75 -22.64 11.33 -19.05
CA ASP A 75 -21.89 11.52 -20.29
C ASP A 75 -20.37 11.47 -20.03
N PRO A 76 -19.79 10.26 -19.91
CA PRO A 76 -18.38 10.11 -19.59
C PRO A 76 -17.52 10.37 -20.83
N LYS A 77 -16.89 11.55 -20.87
CA LYS A 77 -16.01 11.95 -21.98
C LYS A 77 -14.77 11.06 -22.06
N ALA A 78 -14.45 10.58 -23.27
CA ALA A 78 -13.31 9.68 -23.51
C ALA A 78 -11.95 10.20 -22.97
N PRO A 79 -11.58 11.48 -23.10
CA PRO A 79 -10.33 11.99 -22.52
C PRO A 79 -10.32 11.93 -20.97
N ALA A 80 -11.45 12.20 -20.33
CA ALA A 80 -11.57 12.15 -18.87
C ALA A 80 -11.48 10.69 -18.37
N LEU A 81 -12.10 9.75 -19.09
CA LEU A 81 -12.02 8.32 -18.81
C LEU A 81 -10.57 7.80 -18.93
N ALA A 82 -9.85 8.20 -19.98
CA ALA A 82 -8.44 7.82 -20.15
C ALA A 82 -7.55 8.38 -19.02
N TYR A 83 -7.79 9.62 -18.62
CA TYR A 83 -7.08 10.24 -17.50
C TYR A 83 -7.35 9.52 -16.17
N GLN A 84 -8.61 9.21 -15.85
CA GLN A 84 -8.92 8.49 -14.62
C GLN A 84 -8.37 7.06 -14.62
N ARG A 85 -8.40 6.39 -15.78
CA ARG A 85 -7.75 5.09 -15.94
C ARG A 85 -6.26 5.16 -15.60
N MET A 86 -5.55 6.17 -16.10
CA MET A 86 -4.14 6.38 -15.75
C MET A 86 -3.97 6.60 -14.24
N ARG A 87 -4.81 7.43 -13.60
CA ARG A 87 -4.72 7.70 -12.15
C ARG A 87 -4.93 6.47 -11.28
N VAL A 88 -5.93 5.64 -11.59
CA VAL A 88 -6.20 4.39 -10.87
C VAL A 88 -5.00 3.45 -10.95
N ASN A 89 -4.43 3.25 -12.15
CA ASN A 89 -3.25 2.41 -12.32
C ASN A 89 -2.02 3.00 -11.60
N GLN A 90 -1.86 4.33 -11.62
CA GLN A 90 -0.76 5.00 -10.93
C GLN A 90 -0.86 4.84 -9.40
N ALA A 91 -2.05 5.02 -8.83
CA ALA A 91 -2.28 4.88 -7.40
C ALA A 91 -2.04 3.42 -6.94
N HIS A 92 -2.54 2.44 -7.70
CA HIS A 92 -2.26 1.03 -7.44
C HIS A 92 -0.75 0.71 -7.50
N ASN A 93 -0.04 1.21 -8.52
CA ASN A 93 1.41 0.98 -8.63
C ASN A 93 2.19 1.61 -7.46
N ALA A 94 1.79 2.80 -7.00
CA ALA A 94 2.40 3.42 -5.82
C ALA A 94 2.22 2.54 -4.57
N LEU A 95 1.01 2.00 -4.37
CA LEU A 95 0.70 1.06 -3.31
C LEU A 95 1.55 -0.22 -3.40
N TYR A 96 1.55 -0.88 -4.56
CA TYR A 96 2.32 -2.09 -4.80
C TYR A 96 3.82 -1.89 -4.53
N ASN A 97 4.38 -0.78 -5.01
CA ASN A 97 5.78 -0.43 -4.76
C ASN A 97 6.07 -0.22 -3.28
N SER A 98 5.18 0.46 -2.54
CA SER A 98 5.36 0.64 -1.09
C SER A 98 5.30 -0.68 -0.33
N LEU A 99 4.46 -1.63 -0.75
CA LEU A 99 4.41 -2.98 -0.16
C LEU A 99 5.72 -3.74 -0.43
N ASN A 100 6.19 -3.75 -1.67
CA ASN A 100 7.44 -4.43 -2.03
C ASN A 100 8.65 -3.88 -1.26
N GLN A 101 8.68 -2.57 -1.02
CA GLN A 101 9.72 -1.94 -0.20
C GLN A 101 9.56 -2.33 1.27
N ALA A 102 8.34 -2.27 1.82
CA ALA A 102 8.06 -2.68 3.21
C ALA A 102 8.42 -4.14 3.49
N MET A 103 8.28 -5.03 2.50
CA MET A 103 8.69 -6.43 2.62
C MET A 103 10.21 -6.64 2.75
N GLN A 104 11.01 -5.69 2.28
CA GLN A 104 12.47 -5.72 2.38
C GLN A 104 12.96 -5.09 3.70
N GLU A 105 12.08 -4.45 4.47
CA GLU A 105 12.43 -3.83 5.75
C GLU A 105 12.68 -4.91 6.83
N PRO A 106 13.85 -4.88 7.51
CA PRO A 106 14.13 -5.84 8.57
C PRO A 106 13.24 -5.56 9.80
N GLY A 107 12.69 -6.62 10.40
CA GLY A 107 11.93 -6.55 11.66
C GLY A 107 10.48 -6.08 11.52
N PHE A 108 9.94 -6.02 10.31
CA PHE A 108 8.53 -5.73 10.08
C PHE A 108 7.65 -6.97 10.30
N ASN A 109 6.38 -6.79 10.71
CA ASN A 109 5.49 -7.91 11.03
C ASN A 109 5.15 -8.72 9.76
N THR A 110 5.62 -9.97 9.71
CA THR A 110 5.46 -10.87 8.55
C THR A 110 3.99 -11.16 8.24
N HIS A 111 3.14 -11.37 9.25
CA HIS A 111 1.72 -11.64 9.04
C HIS A 111 0.96 -10.43 8.50
N TYR A 112 1.29 -9.23 8.99
CA TYR A 112 0.71 -8.00 8.45
C TYR A 112 1.09 -7.81 6.96
N LEU A 113 2.32 -8.15 6.57
CA LEU A 113 2.74 -8.08 5.17
C LEU A 113 2.06 -9.14 4.30
N GLU A 114 1.80 -10.33 4.83
CA GLU A 114 1.03 -11.37 4.14
C GLU A 114 -0.40 -10.92 3.86
N ASP A 115 -1.07 -10.37 4.87
CA ASP A 115 -2.42 -9.82 4.71
C ASP A 115 -2.43 -8.63 3.75
N MET A 116 -1.43 -7.76 3.80
CA MET A 116 -1.29 -6.65 2.87
C MET A 116 -1.07 -7.09 1.42
N LYS A 117 -0.35 -8.19 1.18
CA LYS A 117 -0.26 -8.76 -0.17
C LYS A 117 -1.65 -9.14 -0.68
N LEU A 118 -2.44 -9.82 0.14
CA LEU A 118 -3.80 -10.21 -0.24
C LEU A 118 -4.67 -8.98 -0.49
N TRP A 119 -4.56 -7.94 0.35
CA TRP A 119 -5.25 -6.67 0.15
C TRP A 119 -4.87 -6.01 -1.18
N VAL A 120 -3.57 -5.92 -1.50
CA VAL A 120 -3.06 -5.36 -2.76
C VAL A 120 -3.52 -6.18 -3.96
N THR A 121 -3.58 -7.50 -3.85
CA THR A 121 -4.15 -8.36 -4.90
C THR A 121 -5.61 -8.03 -5.18
N HIS A 122 -6.42 -7.78 -4.15
CA HIS A 122 -7.81 -7.35 -4.36
C HIS A 122 -7.92 -5.95 -4.97
N SER A 123 -7.02 -5.02 -4.60
CA SER A 123 -6.93 -3.72 -5.28
C SER A 123 -6.61 -3.88 -6.78
N GLN A 124 -5.71 -4.81 -7.15
CA GLN A 124 -5.42 -5.09 -8.55
C GLN A 124 -6.65 -5.59 -9.32
N PHE A 125 -7.45 -6.49 -8.73
CA PHE A 125 -8.70 -6.95 -9.38
C PHE A 125 -9.72 -5.82 -9.57
N ILE A 126 -9.81 -4.88 -8.63
CA ILE A 126 -10.66 -3.69 -8.78
C ILE A 126 -10.18 -2.84 -9.97
N VAL A 127 -8.88 -2.58 -10.08
CA VAL A 127 -8.26 -1.86 -11.20
C VAL A 127 -8.59 -2.53 -12.54
N GLU A 128 -8.53 -3.86 -12.60
CA GLU A 128 -8.88 -4.64 -13.80
C GLU A 128 -10.34 -4.48 -14.19
N HIS A 129 -11.26 -4.51 -13.23
CA HIS A 129 -12.67 -4.23 -13.49
C HIS A 129 -12.92 -2.79 -13.92
N ILE A 130 -12.29 -1.80 -13.28
CA ILE A 130 -12.37 -0.40 -13.70
C ILE A 130 -11.86 -0.22 -15.14
N ASN A 131 -10.74 -0.85 -15.48
CA ASN A 131 -10.19 -0.83 -16.84
C ASN A 131 -11.18 -1.41 -17.87
N ALA A 132 -11.86 -2.52 -17.54
CA ALA A 132 -12.87 -3.12 -18.40
C ALA A 132 -14.11 -2.23 -18.54
N MET A 133 -14.66 -1.72 -17.43
CA MET A 133 -15.81 -0.83 -17.41
C MET A 133 -15.55 0.48 -18.16
N THR A 134 -14.32 1.00 -18.13
CA THR A 134 -13.92 2.19 -18.89
C THR A 134 -14.11 1.98 -20.40
N THR A 135 -13.84 0.78 -20.91
CA THR A 135 -14.08 0.42 -22.32
C THR A 135 -15.58 0.34 -22.59
N LEU A 136 -16.35 -0.34 -21.73
CA LEU A 136 -17.80 -0.47 -21.87
C LEU A 136 -18.53 0.89 -21.85
N ALA A 137 -18.08 1.81 -21.00
CA ALA A 137 -18.62 3.17 -20.90
C ALA A 137 -18.40 3.98 -22.19
N ARG A 138 -17.28 3.76 -22.89
CA ARG A 138 -17.01 4.40 -24.19
C ARG A 138 -17.90 3.88 -25.30
N GLU A 139 -18.33 2.62 -25.20
CA GLU A 139 -19.22 1.97 -26.17
C GLU A 139 -20.71 2.29 -25.91
N HIS A 140 -21.00 3.28 -25.05
CA HIS A 140 -22.35 3.71 -24.68
C HIS A 140 -23.24 2.58 -24.11
N THR A 141 -22.63 1.56 -23.51
CA THR A 141 -23.38 0.53 -22.77
C THR A 141 -23.76 1.10 -21.41
N MET A 142 -24.88 1.80 -21.35
CA MET A 142 -25.33 2.51 -20.15
C MET A 142 -26.38 1.70 -19.38
N LEU A 143 -26.16 1.62 -18.07
CA LEU A 143 -27.19 1.30 -17.09
C LEU A 143 -28.30 2.36 -17.16
N THR A 144 -29.51 2.01 -16.72
CA THR A 144 -30.52 3.04 -16.46
C THR A 144 -30.00 4.01 -15.39
N PRO A 145 -30.37 5.31 -15.44
CA PRO A 145 -29.89 6.29 -14.47
C PRO A 145 -30.12 5.87 -13.00
N ASP A 146 -31.29 5.29 -12.72
CA ASP A 146 -31.62 4.81 -11.38
C ASP A 146 -30.72 3.65 -10.92
N LEU A 147 -30.38 2.72 -11.83
CA LEU A 147 -29.53 1.59 -11.51
C LEU A 147 -28.06 2.01 -11.37
N ALA A 148 -27.60 2.93 -12.23
CA ALA A 148 -26.26 3.52 -12.12
C ALA A 148 -26.08 4.23 -10.77
N GLN A 149 -27.08 4.99 -10.32
CA GLN A 149 -27.07 5.67 -9.02
C GLN A 149 -27.02 4.67 -7.85
N ARG A 150 -27.85 3.61 -7.87
CA ARG A 150 -27.85 2.57 -6.83
C ARG A 150 -26.49 1.87 -6.69
N TYR A 151 -25.87 1.50 -7.81
CA TYR A 151 -24.55 0.89 -7.79
C TYR A 151 -23.46 1.89 -7.36
N LEU A 152 -23.55 3.15 -7.80
CA LEU A 152 -22.62 4.20 -7.37
C LEU A 152 -22.65 4.36 -5.86
N GLU A 153 -23.83 4.51 -5.27
CA GLU A 153 -24.02 4.65 -3.82
C GLU A 153 -23.47 3.43 -3.07
N SER A 154 -23.75 2.22 -3.56
CA SER A 154 -23.25 0.98 -2.98
C SER A 154 -21.71 0.92 -3.00
N CYS A 155 -21.10 1.28 -4.12
CA CYS A 155 -19.64 1.32 -4.26
C CYS A 155 -19.02 2.40 -3.36
N GLU A 156 -19.61 3.59 -3.30
CA GLU A 156 -19.13 4.69 -2.45
C GLU A 156 -19.19 4.31 -0.96
N ILE A 157 -20.28 3.67 -0.51
CA ILE A 157 -20.40 3.18 0.87
C ILE A 157 -19.32 2.13 1.16
N ALA A 158 -19.14 1.15 0.28
CA ALA A 158 -18.13 0.10 0.46
C ALA A 158 -16.70 0.66 0.49
N LEU A 159 -16.38 1.60 -0.40
CA LEU A 159 -15.08 2.30 -0.44
C LEU A 159 -14.84 3.12 0.84
N GLN A 160 -15.84 3.89 1.28
CA GLN A 160 -15.75 4.66 2.53
C GLN A 160 -15.55 3.76 3.75
N ARG A 161 -16.24 2.61 3.83
CA ARG A 161 -16.02 1.63 4.90
C ARG A 161 -14.60 1.07 4.90
N CYS A 162 -14.03 0.80 3.73
CA CYS A 162 -12.62 0.41 3.61
C CYS A 162 -11.69 1.53 4.11
N GLN A 163 -11.90 2.78 3.68
CA GLN A 163 -11.10 3.93 4.11
C GLN A 163 -11.19 4.17 5.62
N GLN A 164 -12.39 4.23 6.19
CA GLN A 164 -12.60 4.38 7.63
C GLN A 164 -11.91 3.27 8.42
N ARG A 165 -11.90 2.04 7.88
CA ARG A 165 -11.23 0.92 8.53
C ARG A 165 -9.71 1.05 8.49
N LEU A 166 -9.12 1.57 7.41
CA LEU A 166 -7.70 1.91 7.35
C LEU A 166 -7.32 2.99 8.38
N ASP A 167 -8.26 3.87 8.73
CA ASP A 167 -8.08 4.92 9.73
C ASP A 167 -8.25 4.48 11.20
N SER A 168 -9.04 3.43 11.44
CA SER A 168 -9.39 3.02 12.79
C SER A 168 -8.35 2.07 13.41
N ASP A 169 -7.65 2.51 14.47
CA ASP A 169 -6.69 1.69 15.23
C ASP A 169 -7.35 0.74 16.27
N GLY A 170 -8.66 0.86 16.51
CA GLY A 170 -9.39 0.05 17.50
C GLY A 170 -9.89 -1.30 16.99
N PRO A 171 -10.26 -2.25 17.88
CA PRO A 171 -11.10 -3.37 17.48
C PRO A 171 -12.35 -2.77 16.86
N GLY A 172 -12.57 -3.05 15.57
CA GLY A 172 -13.90 -2.84 15.01
C GLY A 172 -14.85 -3.54 15.96
N SER A 173 -15.86 -2.82 16.45
CA SER A 173 -16.90 -3.43 17.26
C SER A 173 -17.29 -4.70 16.51
N ALA A 174 -17.10 -5.86 17.14
CA ALA A 174 -17.46 -7.16 16.57
C ALA A 174 -18.99 -7.33 16.45
N GLY A 175 -19.70 -6.20 16.34
CA GLY A 175 -21.15 -6.04 16.31
C GLY A 175 -21.66 -5.17 15.15
N ASP A 176 -20.81 -4.72 14.21
CA ASP A 176 -21.33 -4.45 12.86
C ASP A 176 -21.37 -5.80 12.17
N ALA A 177 -22.53 -6.43 12.33
CA ALA A 177 -22.92 -7.70 11.79
C ALA A 177 -22.63 -7.81 10.28
N ASN A 178 -23.03 -8.94 9.71
CA ASN A 178 -23.36 -9.08 8.30
C ASN A 178 -24.36 -8.00 7.79
N ILE A 179 -24.00 -6.72 7.82
CA ILE A 179 -24.70 -5.56 7.23
C ILE A 179 -23.97 -5.19 5.92
N MET A 180 -23.42 -6.20 5.28
CA MET A 180 -23.82 -6.45 3.91
C MET A 180 -24.64 -7.75 4.02
N GLU A 181 -25.91 -7.66 4.38
CA GLU A 181 -26.88 -7.85 3.29
C GLU A 181 -26.29 -7.16 2.05
N SER A 182 -25.54 -7.94 1.24
CA SER A 182 -25.62 -7.80 -0.22
C SER A 182 -27.06 -7.47 -0.43
N PRO A 183 -27.41 -6.26 -0.91
CA PRO A 183 -28.74 -5.75 -0.74
C PRO A 183 -29.70 -6.91 -0.97
N GLU A 184 -30.54 -7.25 0.01
CA GLU A 184 -31.77 -8.00 -0.28
C GLU A 184 -32.70 -7.12 -1.16
N SER A 185 -32.12 -6.27 -2.02
CA SER A 185 -32.75 -5.70 -3.19
C SER A 185 -32.77 -6.82 -4.20
N GLU A 186 -33.92 -7.50 -4.25
CA GLU A 186 -34.45 -8.12 -5.45
C GLU A 186 -33.36 -8.70 -6.34
N VAL A 187 -33.03 -9.99 -6.15
CA VAL A 187 -32.31 -10.78 -7.16
C VAL A 187 -32.85 -10.33 -8.52
N PRO A 188 -32.04 -9.72 -9.39
CA PRO A 188 -32.55 -9.15 -10.61
C PRO A 188 -33.29 -10.27 -11.34
N ILE A 189 -34.57 -10.04 -11.61
CA ILE A 189 -35.44 -10.94 -12.34
C ILE A 189 -34.99 -10.84 -13.82
N GLY A 190 -33.78 -11.30 -14.13
CA GLY A 190 -33.15 -11.16 -15.44
C GLY A 190 -31.62 -11.35 -15.44
N PRO A 191 -31.01 -11.63 -16.60
CA PRO A 191 -29.56 -11.73 -16.74
C PRO A 191 -28.90 -10.36 -16.53
N LEU A 192 -27.93 -10.30 -15.62
CA LEU A 192 -27.13 -9.11 -15.34
C LEU A 192 -26.37 -8.64 -16.60
N SER A 193 -26.38 -7.32 -16.85
CA SER A 193 -25.52 -6.75 -17.88
C SER A 193 -24.03 -6.93 -17.53
N THR A 194 -23.15 -6.87 -18.54
CA THR A 194 -21.70 -7.00 -18.33
C THR A 194 -21.14 -5.93 -17.39
N LEU A 195 -21.68 -4.71 -17.45
CA LEU A 195 -21.30 -3.61 -16.55
C LEU A 195 -21.71 -3.91 -15.10
N GLU A 196 -22.91 -4.44 -14.87
CA GLU A 196 -23.38 -4.86 -13.54
C GLU A 196 -22.52 -5.97 -12.95
N GLN A 197 -22.13 -6.95 -13.76
CA GLN A 197 -21.26 -8.03 -13.31
C GLN A 197 -19.93 -7.48 -12.78
N HIS A 198 -19.32 -6.50 -13.47
CA HIS A 198 -18.11 -5.85 -13.00
C HIS A 198 -18.32 -5.08 -11.69
N LEU A 199 -19.43 -4.33 -11.56
CA LEU A 199 -19.75 -3.60 -10.33
C LEU A 199 -19.97 -4.53 -9.13
N GLN A 200 -20.68 -5.64 -9.33
CA GLN A 200 -20.87 -6.66 -8.30
C GLN A 200 -19.55 -7.31 -7.88
N ARG A 201 -18.64 -7.57 -8.83
CA ARG A 201 -17.30 -8.10 -8.52
C ARG A 201 -16.46 -7.10 -7.73
N ILE A 202 -16.51 -5.81 -8.08
CA ILE A 202 -15.86 -4.74 -7.33
C ILE A 202 -16.39 -4.71 -5.89
N LEU A 203 -17.71 -4.74 -5.68
CA LEU A 203 -18.30 -4.79 -4.34
C LEU A 203 -17.83 -6.02 -3.54
N GLY A 204 -17.75 -7.19 -4.20
CA GLY A 204 -17.20 -8.40 -3.60
C GLY A 204 -15.74 -8.24 -3.16
N HIS A 205 -14.89 -7.63 -4.00
CA HIS A 205 -13.51 -7.36 -3.64
C HIS A 205 -13.38 -6.34 -2.51
N LEU A 206 -14.18 -5.27 -2.51
CA LEU A 206 -14.20 -4.29 -1.43
C LEU A 206 -14.61 -4.92 -0.09
N ASN A 207 -15.59 -5.84 -0.10
CA ASN A 207 -15.98 -6.56 1.11
C ASN A 207 -14.84 -7.43 1.66
N THR A 208 -14.13 -8.13 0.77
CA THR A 208 -12.95 -8.93 1.16
C THR A 208 -11.83 -8.03 1.68
N MET A 209 -11.56 -6.90 1.02
CA MET A 209 -10.56 -5.92 1.47
C MET A 209 -10.91 -5.36 2.85
N HIS A 210 -12.18 -5.02 3.09
CA HIS A 210 -12.64 -4.58 4.41
C HIS A 210 -12.42 -5.66 5.47
N THR A 211 -12.75 -6.92 5.16
CA THR A 211 -12.52 -8.07 6.06
C THR A 211 -11.04 -8.26 6.36
N ILE A 212 -10.17 -8.18 5.35
CA ILE A 212 -8.71 -8.25 5.53
C ILE A 212 -8.24 -7.10 6.43
N SER A 213 -8.65 -5.85 6.14
CA SER A 213 -8.34 -4.69 6.99
C SER A 213 -8.91 -4.82 8.41
N SER A 214 -9.99 -5.60 8.62
CA SER A 214 -10.53 -5.88 9.95
C SER A 214 -9.59 -6.74 10.81
N VAL A 215 -8.87 -7.69 10.20
CA VAL A 215 -8.01 -8.68 10.86
C VAL A 215 -6.54 -8.21 10.87
N ALA A 216 -6.03 -7.81 9.72
CA ALA A 216 -4.63 -7.49 9.47
C ALA A 216 -4.14 -6.26 10.22
N TRP A 217 -4.93 -5.19 10.21
CA TRP A 217 -4.54 -3.90 10.80
C TRP A 217 -4.48 -3.92 12.34
N ARG A 218 -4.91 -5.03 12.97
CA ARG A 218 -4.80 -5.24 14.42
C ARG A 218 -3.37 -5.47 14.90
N GLN A 219 -2.48 -5.95 14.03
CA GLN A 219 -1.11 -6.33 14.40
C GLN A 219 -0.06 -5.30 13.97
N ARG A 220 -0.47 -4.02 13.93
CA ARG A 220 0.38 -2.92 13.46
C ARG A 220 1.68 -2.86 14.27
N PRO A 221 2.86 -2.91 13.64
CA PRO A 221 4.10 -2.62 14.35
C PRO A 221 4.08 -1.13 14.76
N HIS A 222 4.01 -0.88 16.06
CA HIS A 222 4.23 0.46 16.59
C HIS A 222 5.62 0.93 16.17
N HIS A 223 5.69 2.01 15.40
CA HIS A 223 6.96 2.57 14.96
C HIS A 223 7.77 2.93 16.21
N GLY A 224 9.01 2.45 16.31
CA GLY A 224 9.87 2.68 17.48
C GLY A 224 9.76 1.64 18.61
N ILE A 225 9.30 0.41 18.37
CA ILE A 225 9.37 -0.69 19.38
C ILE A 225 10.79 -0.87 19.96
N TRP A 226 11.83 -0.60 19.17
CA TRP A 226 13.23 -0.62 19.64
C TRP A 226 13.56 0.49 20.66
N LEU A 227 12.96 1.67 20.56
CA LEU A 227 13.11 2.75 21.55
C LEU A 227 12.47 2.39 22.90
N ARG A 228 11.42 1.56 22.89
CA ARG A 228 10.69 1.18 24.09
C ARG A 228 11.38 0.09 24.91
N LYS A 229 12.23 -0.73 24.26
CA LYS A 229 12.94 -1.84 24.91
C LYS A 229 14.24 -1.44 25.61
N ILE A 230 14.78 -0.26 25.30
CA ILE A 230 16.02 0.27 25.91
C ILE A 230 15.73 0.99 27.25
N ASN A 231 14.47 1.25 27.58
CA ASN A 231 14.05 1.95 28.80
C ASN A 231 13.54 1.02 29.92
N ARG A 232 14.10 -0.19 30.04
CA ARG A 232 13.91 -1.06 31.22
C ARG A 232 15.23 -1.59 31.73
#